data_AF-W2TM05-F1
#
_entry.id   AF-W2TM05-F1
#
_cell.length_a   1.000
_cell.length_b   1.000
_cell.length_c   1.000
_cell.angle_alpha   90.00
_cell.angle_beta   90.00
_cell.angle_gamma   90.00
#
_symmetry.space_group_name_H-M   'P 1'
#
loop_
_entity.id
_entity.type
_entity.pdbx_description
1 polymer ?
#
loop_
_entity_poly.entity_id
_entity_poly.type
_entity_poly.pdbx_seq_one_letter_code
_entity_poly.pdbx_strand_id
1 'polypeptide(L)'
;MTFLEKCCLKLKRAIIEPGTTVGAIAATSIGEPTTQMTLKTFHFAGVASMNIAQGIPRIKEIIDAVKSISTPIISAKLVEKNNEGIAREVKARIDVTTLGEICDYIEEIYLPNNIFLLLKLSRKRMKLLRLQVPVQPKIPIAFTHAFA
;
A
#
# COMPACT_ATOMS: atom_id res chain seq x y z
N MET A 1 33.37 46.82 8.10
CA MET A 1 32.45 45.81 7.53
C MET A 1 31.69 45.11 8.64
N THR A 2 30.47 45.58 8.91
CA THR A 2 29.54 45.06 9.92
C THR A 2 29.04 43.64 9.54
N PHE A 3 28.49 42.91 10.51
CA PHE A 3 27.94 41.56 10.29
C PHE A 3 26.89 41.53 9.17
N LEU A 4 26.00 42.53 9.12
CA LEU A 4 24.94 42.64 8.12
C LEU A 4 25.49 42.81 6.70
N GLU A 5 26.53 43.61 6.52
CA GLU A 5 27.19 43.79 5.21
C GLU A 5 27.80 42.48 4.71
N LYS A 6 28.43 41.70 5.59
CA LYS A 6 28.97 40.37 5.23
C LYS A 6 27.88 39.38 4.85
N CYS A 7 26.75 39.35 5.57
CA CYS A 7 25.60 38.51 5.24
C CYS A 7 25.00 38.89 3.87
N CYS A 8 24.82 40.19 3.63
CA CYS A 8 24.31 40.68 2.34
C CYS A 8 25.24 40.29 1.18
N LEU A 9 26.56 40.42 1.37
CA LEU A 9 27.56 40.06 0.37
C LEU A 9 27.58 38.55 0.10
N LYS A 10 27.47 37.69 1.13
CA LYS A 10 27.34 36.24 0.95
C LYS A 10 26.08 35.86 0.20
N LEU A 11 24.94 36.48 0.52
CA LEU A 11 23.68 36.21 -0.17
C LEU A 11 23.76 36.57 -1.65
N LYS A 12 24.29 37.77 -1.97
CA LYS A 12 24.47 38.21 -3.38
C LYS A 12 25.36 37.25 -4.18
N ARG A 13 26.38 36.67 -3.55
CA ARG A 13 27.29 35.70 -4.18
C ARG A 13 26.75 34.27 -4.26
N ALA A 14 25.73 33.94 -3.46
CA ALA A 14 25.09 32.62 -3.48
C ALA A 14 24.02 32.48 -4.57
N ILE A 15 23.69 33.58 -5.26
CA ILE A 15 22.79 33.58 -6.41
C ILE A 15 23.50 32.90 -7.58
N ILE A 16 22.80 31.98 -8.24
CA ILE A 16 23.32 31.23 -9.39
C ILE A 16 23.59 32.17 -10.57
N GLU A 17 24.70 31.93 -11.29
CA GLU A 17 25.05 32.72 -12.45
C GLU A 17 24.14 32.37 -13.64
N PRO A 18 23.62 33.37 -14.39
CA PRO A 18 22.84 33.13 -15.60
C PRO A 18 23.62 32.28 -16.61
N GLY A 19 22.95 31.31 -17.24
CA GLY A 19 23.59 30.39 -18.20
C GLY A 19 24.23 29.16 -17.58
N THR A 20 24.23 29.02 -16.24
CA THR A 20 24.70 27.78 -15.59
C THR A 20 23.85 26.58 -16.00
N THR A 21 24.49 25.46 -16.36
CA THR A 21 23.86 24.21 -16.81
C THR A 21 23.28 23.39 -15.65
N VAL A 22 22.32 23.97 -14.92
CA VAL A 22 21.72 23.37 -13.71
C VAL A 22 21.11 21.99 -13.94
N GLY A 23 20.60 21.69 -15.14
CA GLY A 23 20.04 20.38 -15.47
C GLY A 23 21.07 19.25 -15.45
N ALA A 24 22.25 19.48 -16.04
CA ALA A 24 23.33 18.50 -16.06
C ALA A 24 23.89 18.30 -14.64
N ILE A 25 24.11 19.39 -13.91
CA ILE A 25 24.58 19.35 -12.52
C ILE A 25 23.59 18.55 -11.66
N ALA A 26 22.29 18.83 -11.78
CA ALA A 26 21.25 18.12 -11.02
C ALA A 26 21.19 16.62 -11.38
N ALA A 27 21.25 16.28 -12.67
CA ALA A 27 21.21 14.91 -13.13
C ALA A 27 22.38 14.08 -12.57
N THR A 28 23.61 14.58 -12.65
CA THR A 28 24.79 13.92 -12.08
C THR A 28 24.73 13.84 -10.55
N SER A 29 24.32 14.94 -9.89
CA SER A 29 24.22 15.01 -8.43
C SER A 29 23.23 13.99 -7.85
N ILE A 30 22.19 13.60 -8.60
CA ILE A 30 21.24 12.55 -8.21
C ILE A 30 21.73 11.17 -8.65
N GLY A 31 22.27 11.05 -9.87
CA GLY A 31 22.67 9.78 -10.47
C GLY A 31 23.85 9.11 -9.77
N GLU A 32 24.88 9.87 -9.43
CA GLU A 32 26.09 9.35 -8.79
C GLU A 32 25.80 8.65 -7.45
N PRO A 33 25.13 9.28 -6.46
CA PRO A 33 24.82 8.61 -5.19
C PRO A 33 23.83 7.46 -5.35
N THR A 34 22.97 7.51 -6.38
CA THR A 34 22.01 6.42 -6.65
C THR A 34 22.75 5.12 -6.97
N THR A 35 23.82 5.17 -7.76
CA THR A 35 24.62 3.96 -8.07
C THR A 35 25.34 3.40 -6.83
N GLN A 36 25.73 4.26 -5.90
CA GLN A 36 26.37 3.89 -4.62
C GLN A 36 25.38 3.32 -3.59
N MET A 37 24.07 3.45 -3.82
CA MET A 37 23.02 3.01 -2.89
C MET A 37 22.75 1.50 -2.93
N THR A 38 23.72 0.68 -3.33
CA THR A 38 23.47 -0.66 -3.88
C THR A 38 22.92 -1.68 -2.87
N LEU A 39 23.20 -1.58 -1.55
CA LEU A 39 22.85 -2.68 -0.62
C LEU A 39 22.55 -2.31 0.86
N LYS A 40 22.40 -1.05 1.25
CA LYS A 40 22.25 -0.64 2.68
C LYS A 40 20.81 -0.51 3.22
N THR A 41 19.83 -1.22 2.66
CA THR A 41 18.41 -1.06 3.04
C THR A 41 17.70 -2.33 3.51
N PHE A 42 18.44 -3.37 3.93
CA PHE A 42 17.84 -4.60 4.50
C PHE A 42 17.84 -4.64 6.04
N HIS A 43 17.84 -3.48 6.72
CA HIS A 43 17.59 -3.43 8.16
C HIS A 43 16.31 -2.64 8.44
N PHE A 44 15.18 -3.35 8.47
CA PHE A 44 13.91 -2.87 8.98
C PHE A 44 14.01 -2.72 10.51
N ALA A 45 14.48 -1.57 10.98
CA ALA A 45 14.41 -1.24 12.39
C ALA A 45 12.97 -0.80 12.76
N GLY A 46 12.15 -1.73 13.27
CA GLY A 46 11.26 -1.41 14.38
C GLY A 46 9.74 -1.30 14.17
N VAL A 47 9.17 -1.50 12.98
CA VAL A 47 7.70 -1.59 12.83
C VAL A 47 7.33 -2.70 11.84
N ALA A 48 6.37 -3.54 12.21
CA ALA A 48 5.99 -4.78 11.55
C ALA A 48 5.88 -4.70 10.01
N SER A 49 6.83 -5.37 9.36
CA SER A 49 6.64 -6.21 8.17
C SER A 49 5.82 -5.62 7.01
N MET A 50 6.40 -4.66 6.29
CA MET A 50 6.05 -4.46 4.88
C MET A 50 7.35 -4.55 4.07
N ASN A 51 7.42 -5.52 3.16
CA ASN A 51 8.49 -5.61 2.17
C ASN A 51 8.26 -4.47 1.18
N ILE A 52 8.83 -3.30 1.45
CA ILE A 52 8.66 -2.11 0.62
C ILE A 52 9.82 -2.05 -0.37
N ALA A 53 9.54 -1.75 -1.64
CA ALA A 53 10.57 -1.39 -2.61
C ALA A 53 11.30 -0.13 -2.12
N GLN A 54 12.58 -0.27 -1.76
CA GLN A 54 13.43 0.83 -1.29
C GLN A 54 14.69 0.95 -2.15
N GLY A 55 15.30 2.13 -2.13
CA GLY A 55 16.56 2.39 -2.83
C GLY A 55 16.38 2.61 -4.33
N ILE A 56 17.33 2.09 -5.12
CA ILE A 56 17.44 2.33 -6.57
C ILE A 56 16.19 1.92 -7.33
N PRO A 57 15.58 0.74 -7.08
CA PRO A 57 14.35 0.34 -7.77
C PRO A 57 13.23 1.36 -7.62
N ARG A 58 13.08 1.96 -6.43
CA ARG A 58 12.03 2.93 -6.16
C ARG A 58 12.28 4.28 -6.83
N ILE A 59 13.53 4.74 -6.86
CA ILE A 59 13.92 5.97 -7.59
C ILE A 59 13.62 5.81 -9.08
N LYS A 60 13.96 4.65 -9.65
CA LYS A 60 13.68 4.33 -11.06
C LYS A 60 12.18 4.40 -11.37
N GLU A 61 11.34 3.75 -10.56
CA GLU A 61 9.88 3.79 -10.74
C GLU A 61 9.31 5.21 -10.74
N ILE A 62 9.83 6.09 -9.87
CA ILE A 62 9.38 7.48 -9.76
C ILE A 62 9.79 8.29 -10.99
N ILE A 63 11.04 8.16 -11.45
CA ILE A 63 11.57 8.91 -12.60
C ILE A 63 10.90 8.45 -13.90
N ASP A 64 10.72 7.14 -14.08
CA ASP A 64 10.10 6.55 -15.27
C ASP A 64 8.58 6.77 -15.33
N ALA A 65 7.98 7.33 -14.27
CA ALA A 65 6.54 7.59 -14.15
C ALA A 65 5.68 6.36 -14.49
N VAL A 66 6.07 5.18 -13.99
CA VAL A 66 5.39 3.93 -14.31
C VAL A 66 3.96 3.92 -13.75
N LYS A 67 3.01 3.35 -14.51
CA LYS A 67 1.59 3.30 -14.12
C LYS A 67 1.34 2.39 -12.90
N SER A 68 2.08 1.29 -12.80
CA SER A 68 1.95 0.30 -11.72
C SER A 68 3.29 0.14 -11.04
N ILE A 69 3.36 0.58 -9.78
CA ILE A 69 4.56 0.49 -8.95
C ILE A 69 4.58 -0.79 -8.13
N SER A 70 5.77 -1.26 -7.77
CA SER A 70 5.91 -2.36 -6.81
C SER A 70 5.54 -1.89 -5.41
N THR A 71 4.75 -2.70 -4.69
CA THR A 71 4.42 -2.49 -3.26
C THR A 71 3.83 -1.08 -2.95
N PRO A 72 2.70 -0.68 -3.58
CA PRO A 72 2.09 0.62 -3.33
C PRO A 72 1.60 0.74 -1.88
N ILE A 73 1.83 1.90 -1.26
CA ILE A 73 1.37 2.19 0.10
C ILE A 73 0.50 3.45 0.09
N ILE A 74 -0.63 3.37 0.77
CA ILE A 74 -1.53 4.49 1.02
C ILE A 74 -1.52 4.78 2.52
N SER A 75 -1.13 5.99 2.90
CA SER A 75 -1.25 6.47 4.29
C SER A 75 -2.62 7.11 4.49
N ALA A 76 -3.53 6.39 5.14
CA ALA A 76 -4.86 6.89 5.48
C ALA A 76 -4.87 7.48 6.90
N LYS A 77 -5.28 8.74 7.04
CA LYS A 77 -5.44 9.39 8.35
C LYS A 77 -6.88 9.25 8.82
N LEU A 78 -7.05 8.82 10.06
CA LEU A 78 -8.37 8.80 10.71
C LEU A 78 -8.75 10.22 11.15
N VAL A 79 -10.01 10.59 10.92
CA VAL A 79 -10.59 11.86 11.41
C VAL A 79 -10.62 11.84 12.94
N GLU A 80 -11.15 10.76 13.52
CA GLU A 80 -11.11 10.51 14.96
C GLU A 80 -9.91 9.61 15.28
N LYS A 81 -8.88 10.17 15.90
CA LYS A 81 -7.59 9.49 16.15
C LYS A 81 -7.56 8.71 17.46
N ASN A 82 -8.40 9.08 18.43
CA ASN A 82 -8.33 8.53 19.78
C ASN A 82 -9.27 7.34 19.99
N ASN A 83 -10.04 6.96 18.97
CA ASN A 83 -10.97 5.84 19.04
C ASN A 83 -10.45 4.64 18.25
N GLU A 84 -9.83 3.69 18.96
CA GLU A 84 -9.35 2.44 18.38
C GLU A 84 -10.49 1.59 17.77
N GLY A 85 -11.70 1.70 18.32
CA GLY A 85 -12.88 1.01 17.79
C GLY A 85 -13.18 1.43 16.35
N ILE A 86 -13.19 2.74 16.09
CA ILE A 86 -13.38 3.31 14.75
C ILE A 86 -12.21 2.94 13.84
N ALA A 87 -10.97 2.98 14.33
CA ALA A 87 -9.80 2.58 13.56
C ALA A 87 -9.93 1.13 13.03
N ARG A 88 -10.35 0.20 13.90
CA ARG A 88 -10.57 -1.20 13.52
C ARG A 88 -11.73 -1.38 12.56
N GLU A 89 -12.81 -0.61 12.70
CA GLU A 89 -13.95 -0.66 11.79
C GLU A 89 -13.59 -0.14 10.40
N VAL A 90 -12.90 1.01 10.32
CA VAL A 90 -12.42 1.56 9.05
C VAL A 90 -11.43 0.61 8.38
N LYS A 91 -10.49 0.02 9.16
CA LYS A 91 -9.59 -1.01 8.65
C LYS A 91 -10.35 -2.18 8.03
N ALA A 92 -11.33 -2.74 8.74
CA ALA A 92 -12.11 -3.87 8.25
C ALA A 92 -12.92 -3.57 6.98
N ARG A 93 -13.26 -2.30 6.72
CA ARG A 93 -13.96 -1.87 5.50
C ARG A 93 -13.04 -1.67 4.30
N ILE A 94 -11.77 -1.38 4.54
CA ILE A 94 -10.76 -1.15 3.49
C ILE A 94 -10.05 -2.45 3.13
N ASP A 95 -9.76 -3.29 4.13
CA ASP A 95 -9.11 -4.58 3.93
C ASP A 95 -10.00 -5.50 3.10
N VAL A 96 -9.48 -5.93 1.95
CA VAL A 96 -10.16 -6.90 1.11
C VAL A 96 -10.17 -8.23 1.84
N THR A 97 -11.37 -8.75 2.09
CA THR A 97 -11.57 -10.10 2.62
C THR A 97 -12.13 -10.99 1.54
N THR A 98 -11.48 -12.11 1.28
CA THR A 98 -11.93 -13.11 0.31
C THR A 98 -12.85 -14.14 0.96
N LEU A 99 -13.67 -14.80 0.14
CA LEU A 99 -14.60 -15.83 0.62
C LEU A 99 -13.86 -17.01 1.28
N GLY A 100 -12.68 -17.38 0.78
CA GLY A 100 -11.85 -18.42 1.37
C GLY A 100 -11.37 -18.10 2.79
N GLU A 101 -11.14 -16.83 3.12
CA GLU A 101 -10.71 -16.43 4.47
C GLU A 101 -11.84 -16.60 5.49
N ILE A 102 -13.09 -16.42 5.08
CA ILE A 102 -14.27 -16.53 5.96
C ILE A 102 -14.94 -17.90 5.91
N CYS A 103 -14.64 -18.73 4.92
CA CYS A 103 -15.11 -20.12 4.83
C CYS A 103 -14.24 -21.08 5.65
N ASP A 104 -14.87 -22.03 6.33
CA ASP A 104 -14.19 -23.22 6.86
C ASP A 104 -13.81 -24.17 5.72
N TYR A 105 -14.74 -24.36 4.76
CA TYR A 105 -14.51 -25.09 3.52
C TYR A 105 -15.47 -24.63 2.42
N ILE A 106 -15.09 -24.95 1.18
CA ILE A 106 -15.87 -24.77 -0.04
C ILE A 106 -15.82 -26.11 -0.77
N GLU A 107 -16.98 -26.70 -1.04
CA GLU A 107 -17.12 -28.02 -1.65
C GLU A 107 -18.07 -27.97 -2.85
N GLU A 108 -17.75 -28.74 -3.88
CA GLU A 108 -18.65 -28.96 -5.01
C GLU A 108 -19.49 -30.21 -4.75
N ILE A 109 -20.81 -30.07 -4.85
CA ILE A 109 -21.74 -31.17 -4.67
C ILE A 109 -22.37 -31.51 -6.01
N TYR A 110 -22.19 -32.76 -6.43
CA TYR A 110 -22.73 -33.33 -7.64
C TYR A 110 -23.87 -34.30 -7.27
N LEU A 111 -25.09 -33.92 -7.62
CA LEU A 111 -26.28 -34.78 -7.53
C LEU A 111 -26.76 -35.10 -8.96
N PRO A 112 -27.48 -36.22 -9.18
CA PRO A 112 -27.97 -36.60 -10.51
C PRO A 112 -28.73 -35.50 -11.26
N ASN A 113 -29.41 -34.62 -10.52
CA ASN A 113 -30.25 -33.56 -11.10
C ASN A 113 -29.76 -32.14 -10.79
N ASN A 114 -28.71 -31.96 -9.98
CA ASN A 114 -28.27 -30.64 -9.52
C ASN A 114 -26.77 -30.62 -9.22
N ILE A 115 -26.10 -29.53 -9.59
CA ILE A 115 -24.71 -29.25 -9.20
C ILE A 115 -24.71 -27.90 -8.49
N PHE A 116 -24.10 -27.83 -7.30
CA PHE A 116 -23.98 -26.58 -6.56
C PHE A 116 -22.76 -26.56 -5.66
N LEU A 117 -22.34 -25.35 -5.29
CA LEU A 117 -21.26 -25.12 -4.32
C LEU A 117 -21.84 -25.04 -2.91
N LEU A 118 -21.30 -25.84 -2.00
CA LEU A 118 -21.56 -25.74 -0.57
C LEU A 118 -20.46 -24.92 0.08
N LEU A 119 -20.83 -23.81 0.71
CA LEU A 119 -19.91 -22.97 1.45
C LEU A 119 -20.26 -22.98 2.94
N LYS A 120 -19.33 -23.40 3.79
CA LYS A 120 -19.50 -23.31 5.24
C LYS A 120 -18.82 -22.04 5.76
N LEU A 121 -19.61 -21.03 6.07
CA LEU A 121 -19.11 -19.77 6.64
C LEU A 121 -18.76 -19.92 8.14
N SER A 122 -17.56 -19.46 8.50
CA SER A 122 -17.04 -19.52 9.86
C SER A 122 -17.45 -18.30 10.67
N ARG A 123 -18.45 -18.45 11.56
CA ARG A 123 -18.90 -17.35 12.44
C ARG A 123 -17.77 -16.79 13.30
N LYS A 124 -16.80 -17.61 13.71
CA LYS A 124 -15.64 -17.19 14.50
C LYS A 124 -14.76 -16.24 13.69
N ARG A 125 -14.42 -16.59 12.44
CA ARG A 125 -13.58 -15.76 11.56
C ARG A 125 -14.26 -14.45 11.19
N MET A 126 -15.56 -14.49 10.86
CA MET A 126 -16.33 -13.28 10.55
C MET A 126 -16.39 -12.29 11.72
N LYS A 127 -16.56 -12.79 12.96
CA LYS A 127 -16.53 -11.93 14.17
C LYS A 127 -15.15 -11.32 14.43
N LEU A 128 -14.07 -12.10 14.23
CA LEU A 128 -12.70 -11.61 14.40
C LEU A 128 -12.36 -10.50 13.41
N LEU A 129 -12.78 -10.66 12.14
CA LEU A 129 -12.61 -9.67 11.09
C LEU A 129 -13.59 -8.50 11.17
N ARG A 130 -14.50 -8.49 12.17
CA ARG A 130 -15.53 -7.45 12.37
C ARG A 130 -16.37 -7.17 11.11
N LEU A 131 -16.64 -8.20 10.31
CA LEU A 131 -17.43 -8.05 9.09
C LEU A 131 -18.90 -7.84 9.46
N GLN A 132 -19.50 -6.78 8.91
CA GLN A 132 -20.92 -6.48 9.05
C GLN A 132 -21.73 -7.25 7.98
N VAL A 133 -21.75 -8.59 8.08
CA VAL A 133 -22.57 -9.42 7.18
C VAL A 133 -23.94 -9.68 7.83
N PRO A 134 -25.06 -9.38 7.17
CA PRO A 134 -26.37 -9.85 7.62
C PRO A 134 -26.42 -11.37 7.46
N VAL A 135 -26.11 -12.11 8.53
CA VAL A 135 -26.14 -13.57 8.52
C VAL A 135 -27.60 -14.03 8.53
N GLN A 136 -28.19 -14.23 7.36
CA GLN A 136 -29.38 -15.07 7.26
C GLN A 136 -28.94 -16.52 7.49
N PRO A 137 -29.56 -17.26 8.44
CA PRO A 137 -29.03 -18.54 8.94
C PRO A 137 -29.03 -19.69 7.91
N LYS A 138 -29.67 -19.51 6.75
CA LYS A 138 -29.62 -20.41 5.60
C LYS A 138 -29.79 -19.58 4.33
N ILE A 139 -28.70 -19.05 3.79
CA ILE A 139 -28.68 -18.69 2.37
C ILE A 139 -28.11 -19.92 1.67
N PRO A 140 -28.92 -20.81 1.09
CA PRO A 140 -28.41 -21.67 0.04
C PRO A 140 -28.02 -20.71 -1.08
N ILE A 141 -26.75 -20.34 -1.15
CA ILE A 141 -26.20 -19.71 -2.34
C ILE A 141 -26.03 -20.87 -3.34
N ALA A 142 -27.15 -21.38 -3.82
CA ALA A 142 -27.19 -22.20 -5.01
C ALA A 142 -26.98 -21.22 -6.15
N PHE A 143 -25.71 -21.01 -6.54
CA PHE A 143 -25.46 -20.61 -7.91
C PHE A 143 -25.83 -21.81 -8.77
N THR A 144 -27.11 -21.92 -9.10
CA THR A 144 -27.56 -22.79 -10.18
C THR A 144 -26.92 -22.22 -11.44
N HIS A 145 -25.82 -22.81 -11.87
CA HIS A 145 -25.47 -22.72 -13.28
C HIS A 145 -26.56 -23.48 -14.05
N ALA A 146 -27.55 -22.73 -14.52
CA ALA A 146 -28.23 -23.04 -15.76
C ALA A 146 -27.15 -22.94 -16.86
N PHE A 147 -26.43 -24.03 -17.09
CA PHE A 147 -25.80 -24.25 -18.38
C PHE A 147 -26.95 -24.53 -19.36
N ALA A 148 -27.01 -23.70 -20.41
CA ALA A 148 -27.73 -24.02 -21.63
C ALA A 148 -27.14 -25.27 -22.29
#